data_AF-A0A7S0ZHB9-F1
#
_entry.id   AF-A0A7S0ZHB9-F1
#
_cell.length_a   1.000
_cell.length_b   1.000
_cell.length_c   1.000
_cell.angle_alpha   90.00
_cell.angle_beta   90.00
_cell.angle_gamma   90.00
#
_symmetry.space_group_name_H-M   'P 1'
#
loop_
_entity.id
_entity.type
_entity.pdbx_description
1 polymer ?
#
loop_
_entity_poly.entity_id
_entity_poly.type
_entity_poly.pdbx_seq_one_letter_code
_entity_poly.pdbx_strand_id
1 'polypeptide(L)'
;KGLKMIRNKMDLVVVNIRGTKSGSLRSSPEMKTELGTKYSVFGITEEIRKTVIESLGFLNPKSGMLLFTSRSFLPCDTFQIVNFLEKVANLKKVCEPLQTMPIRGGPDGFFAVLLCFRDSNPISDRSIFENQ
;
A
#
# COMPACT_ATOMS: atom_id res chain seq x y z
N LYS A 1 -20.74 11.43 -11.74
CA LYS A 1 -21.54 10.22 -12.07
C LYS A 1 -20.68 8.98 -12.37
N GLY A 2 -19.45 9.09 -12.90
CA GLY A 2 -18.62 7.94 -13.31
C GLY A 2 -18.11 7.00 -12.19
N LEU A 3 -17.63 7.52 -11.06
CA LEU A 3 -17.03 6.68 -10.00
C LEU A 3 -17.99 5.65 -9.36
N LYS A 4 -19.30 5.94 -9.33
CA LYS A 4 -20.30 4.99 -8.82
C LYS A 4 -20.43 3.76 -9.72
N MET A 5 -20.18 3.90 -11.03
CA MET A 5 -20.34 2.81 -12.01
C MET A 5 -19.26 1.74 -11.91
N ILE A 6 -18.12 2.07 -11.30
CA ILE A 6 -16.95 1.19 -11.18
C ILE A 6 -16.76 0.63 -9.77
N ARG A 7 -17.70 0.88 -8.85
CA ARG A 7 -17.65 0.25 -7.52
C ARG A 7 -17.71 -1.28 -7.66
N ASN A 8 -16.88 -1.97 -6.88
CA ASN A 8 -16.80 -3.44 -6.82
C ASN A 8 -16.52 -4.12 -8.18
N LYS A 9 -15.87 -3.45 -9.13
CA LYS A 9 -15.65 -3.97 -10.48
C LYS A 9 -14.19 -4.11 -10.88
N MET A 10 -13.26 -3.55 -10.10
CA MET A 10 -11.86 -3.53 -10.47
C MET A 10 -11.16 -4.81 -10.03
N ASP A 11 -10.53 -5.51 -10.98
CA ASP A 11 -9.71 -6.68 -10.68
C ASP A 11 -8.35 -6.28 -10.08
N LEU A 12 -7.90 -5.05 -10.32
CA LEU A 12 -6.72 -4.47 -9.69
C LEU A 12 -6.99 -3.01 -9.30
N VAL A 13 -6.76 -2.69 -8.03
CA VAL A 13 -6.73 -1.32 -7.52
C VAL A 13 -5.31 -1.02 -7.04
N VAL A 14 -4.71 0.04 -7.56
CA VAL A 14 -3.37 0.48 -7.14
C VAL A 14 -3.52 1.70 -6.23
N VAL A 15 -3.01 1.61 -5.01
CA VAL A 15 -3.01 2.71 -4.05
C VAL A 15 -1.58 3.10 -3.74
N ASN A 16 -1.14 4.18 -4.37
CA ASN A 16 0.16 4.77 -4.12
C ASN A 16 0.01 5.92 -3.12
N ILE A 17 0.41 5.67 -1.87
CA ILE A 17 0.19 6.61 -0.78
C ILE A 17 1.31 7.66 -0.67
N ARG A 18 0.91 8.87 -0.26
CA ARG A 18 1.83 9.90 0.20
C ARG A 18 1.99 9.77 1.71
N GLY A 19 2.86 8.85 2.15
CA GLY A 19 3.23 8.73 3.56
C GLY A 19 4.20 9.83 3.99
N THR A 20 5.00 9.55 5.01
CA THR A 20 6.07 10.44 5.49
C THR A 20 7.19 10.70 4.48
N LYS A 21 7.24 9.90 3.40
CA LYS A 21 8.26 9.97 2.33
C LYS A 21 9.69 9.78 2.84
N SER A 22 9.87 9.00 3.92
CA SER A 22 11.19 8.71 4.48
C SER A 22 12.19 8.17 3.43
N GLY A 23 11.73 7.46 2.41
CA GLY A 23 12.57 6.97 1.31
C GLY A 23 13.20 8.07 0.44
N SER A 24 12.59 9.25 0.38
CA SER A 24 13.02 10.39 -0.45
C SER A 24 13.87 11.42 0.32
N LEU A 25 14.24 11.16 1.58
CA LEU A 25 15.03 12.10 2.39
C LEU A 25 16.42 12.41 1.83
N ARG A 26 16.92 11.53 0.95
CA ARG A 26 18.19 11.73 0.26
C ARG A 26 18.04 12.71 -0.92
N SER A 27 17.03 12.51 -1.76
CA SER A 27 16.77 13.34 -2.94
C SER A 27 16.20 14.72 -2.60
N SER A 28 15.60 14.84 -1.42
CA SER A 28 14.92 16.05 -0.94
C SER A 28 15.28 16.33 0.53
N PRO A 29 16.46 16.91 0.80
CA PRO A 29 16.94 17.20 2.15
C PRO A 29 16.00 18.08 2.97
N GLU A 30 15.24 18.96 2.33
CA GLU A 30 14.24 19.84 2.93
C GLU A 30 13.15 19.07 3.70
N MET A 31 12.84 17.84 3.28
CA MET A 31 11.86 17.00 3.97
C MET A 31 12.31 16.56 5.36
N LYS A 32 13.62 16.61 5.66
CA LYS A 32 14.14 16.30 7.01
C LYS A 32 13.59 17.28 8.05
N THR A 33 13.47 18.55 7.69
CA THR A 33 12.96 19.60 8.58
C THR A 33 11.44 19.48 8.78
N GLU A 34 10.72 19.03 7.76
CA GLU A 34 9.26 18.88 7.80
C GLU A 34 8.80 17.67 8.63
N LEU A 35 9.57 16.57 8.60
CA LEU A 35 9.32 15.37 9.41
C LEU A 35 9.27 15.66 10.92
N GLY A 36 10.09 16.60 11.40
CA GLY A 36 10.14 16.97 12.82
C GLY A 36 9.13 18.03 13.25
N THR A 37 8.50 18.75 12.32
CA THR A 37 7.74 19.99 12.63
C THR A 37 6.32 20.03 12.08
N LYS A 38 6.07 19.49 10.88
CA LYS A 38 4.77 19.57 10.19
C LYS A 38 4.02 18.25 10.16
N TYR A 39 4.74 17.14 10.22
CA TYR A 39 4.18 15.81 9.99
C TYR A 39 3.99 15.08 11.32
N SER A 40 2.82 15.27 11.95
CA SER A 40 2.40 14.34 12.99
C SER A 40 2.22 12.97 12.35
N VAL A 41 3.10 12.03 12.70
CA VAL A 41 3.09 10.63 12.23
C VAL A 41 1.70 10.01 12.38
N PHE A 42 0.96 10.39 13.43
CA PHE A 42 -0.42 9.95 13.67
C PHE A 42 -1.40 10.46 12.61
N GLY A 43 -1.35 11.75 12.26
CA GLY A 43 -2.29 12.34 11.29
C GLY A 43 -2.15 11.72 9.90
N ILE A 44 -0.90 11.49 9.46
CA ILE A 44 -0.61 10.86 8.17
C ILE A 44 -1.09 9.42 8.14
N THR A 45 -0.87 8.68 9.23
CA THR A 45 -1.29 7.28 9.32
C THR A 45 -2.81 7.16 9.16
N GLU A 46 -3.59 8.04 9.78
CA GLU A 46 -5.06 8.05 9.63
C GLU A 46 -5.50 8.43 8.21
N GLU A 47 -4.84 9.41 7.58
CA GLU A 47 -5.13 9.78 6.18
C GLU A 47 -4.84 8.60 5.23
N ILE A 48 -3.75 7.87 5.45
CA ILE A 48 -3.42 6.66 4.71
C ILE A 48 -4.52 5.62 4.89
N ARG A 49 -4.90 5.31 6.14
CA ARG A 49 -5.95 4.33 6.44
C ARG A 49 -7.24 4.69 5.73
N LYS A 50 -7.67 5.94 5.84
CA LYS A 50 -8.88 6.45 5.16
C LYS A 50 -8.79 6.27 3.65
N THR A 51 -7.69 6.71 3.03
CA THR A 51 -7.46 6.61 1.58
C THR A 51 -7.54 5.15 1.11
N VAL A 52 -6.87 4.24 1.82
CA VAL A 52 -6.88 2.82 1.44
C VAL A 52 -8.29 2.24 1.63
N ILE A 53 -8.97 2.50 2.74
CA ILE A 53 -10.34 1.99 2.97
C ILE A 53 -11.31 2.48 1.89
N GLU A 54 -11.24 3.76 1.50
CA GLU A 54 -12.07 4.29 0.42
C GLU A 54 -11.80 3.60 -0.92
N SER A 55 -10.54 3.26 -1.19
CA SER A 55 -10.14 2.56 -2.41
C SER A 55 -10.72 1.13 -2.52
N LEU A 56 -10.97 0.47 -1.39
CA LEU A 56 -11.54 -0.88 -1.37
C LEU A 56 -12.94 -0.94 -1.98
N GLY A 57 -13.69 0.17 -1.95
CA GLY A 57 -15.01 0.25 -2.55
C GLY A 57 -15.02 0.09 -4.09
N PHE A 58 -13.87 0.13 -4.73
CA PHE A 58 -13.72 -0.13 -6.17
C PHE A 58 -13.32 -1.59 -6.46
N LEU A 59 -12.75 -2.29 -5.48
CA LEU A 59 -12.18 -3.61 -5.64
C LEU A 59 -13.26 -4.67 -5.82
N ASN A 60 -13.12 -5.51 -6.84
CA ASN A 60 -13.99 -6.65 -7.06
C ASN A 60 -13.92 -7.59 -5.83
N PRO A 61 -15.01 -7.83 -5.10
CA PRO A 61 -14.97 -8.61 -3.86
C PRO A 61 -14.68 -10.10 -4.09
N LYS A 62 -14.84 -10.61 -5.32
CA LYS A 62 -14.66 -12.04 -5.63
C LYS A 62 -13.24 -12.39 -6.07
N SER A 63 -12.58 -11.50 -6.81
CA SER A 63 -11.30 -11.77 -7.47
C SER A 63 -10.31 -10.61 -7.45
N GLY A 64 -10.71 -9.44 -6.92
CA GLY A 64 -9.91 -8.24 -6.99
C GLY A 64 -8.67 -8.27 -6.10
N MET A 65 -7.59 -7.67 -6.60
CA MET A 65 -6.35 -7.45 -5.88
C MET A 65 -6.07 -5.96 -5.63
N LEU A 66 -5.56 -5.64 -4.44
CA LEU A 66 -5.09 -4.32 -4.06
C LEU A 66 -3.56 -4.33 -4.07
N LEU A 67 -2.95 -3.50 -4.92
CA LEU A 67 -1.53 -3.19 -4.85
C LEU A 67 -1.34 -1.92 -4.02
N PHE A 68 -0.89 -2.08 -2.77
CA PHE A 68 -0.56 -0.95 -1.90
C PHE A 68 0.93 -0.62 -2.03
N THR A 69 1.26 0.63 -2.32
CA THR A 69 2.64 1.10 -2.46
C THR A 69 2.93 2.35 -1.67
N SER A 70 4.15 2.45 -1.12
CA SER A 70 4.60 3.61 -0.35
C SER A 70 6.07 3.91 -0.63
N ARG A 71 6.43 5.20 -0.69
CA ARG A 71 7.83 5.67 -0.75
C ARG A 71 8.40 5.93 0.65
N SER A 72 8.00 5.10 1.60
CA SER A 72 8.41 5.18 2.99
C SER A 72 8.91 3.81 3.43
N PHE A 73 9.93 3.80 4.28
CA PHE A 73 10.38 2.61 4.99
C PHE A 73 9.92 2.60 6.46
N LEU A 74 9.18 3.63 6.90
CA LEU A 74 8.68 3.68 8.27
C LEU A 74 7.53 2.67 8.45
N PRO A 75 7.51 1.90 9.55
CA PRO A 75 6.46 0.91 9.81
C PRO A 75 5.04 1.47 9.79
N CYS A 76 4.85 2.71 10.26
CA CYS A 76 3.54 3.38 10.32
C CYS A 76 2.90 3.62 8.94
N ASP A 77 3.72 3.76 7.89
CA ASP A 77 3.28 3.96 6.51
C ASP A 77 3.27 2.65 5.70
N THR A 78 3.71 1.55 6.29
CA THR A 78 3.99 0.29 5.59
C THR A 78 3.31 -0.86 6.33
N PHE A 79 4.05 -1.68 7.09
CA PHE A 79 3.54 -2.88 7.73
C PHE A 79 2.39 -2.63 8.70
N GLN A 80 2.35 -1.50 9.40
CA GLN A 80 1.23 -1.18 10.28
C GLN A 80 -0.07 -0.94 9.51
N ILE A 81 0.02 -0.38 8.29
CA ILE A 81 -1.11 -0.23 7.39
C ILE A 81 -1.55 -1.60 6.89
N VAL A 82 -0.62 -2.46 6.49
CA VAL A 82 -0.93 -3.84 6.09
C VAL A 82 -1.64 -4.59 7.21
N ASN A 83 -1.10 -4.55 8.43
CA ASN A 83 -1.70 -5.17 9.60
C ASN A 83 -3.10 -4.61 9.91
N PHE A 84 -3.29 -3.30 9.72
CA PHE A 84 -4.61 -2.67 9.86
C PHE A 84 -5.59 -3.22 8.81
N LEU A 85 -5.17 -3.32 7.55
CA LEU A 85 -5.99 -3.84 6.46
C LEU A 85 -6.36 -5.32 6.64
N GLU A 86 -5.43 -6.15 7.11
CA GLU A 86 -5.69 -7.57 7.39
C GLU A 86 -6.71 -7.76 8.51
N LYS A 87 -6.70 -6.88 9.52
CA LYS A 87 -7.60 -6.94 10.68
C LYS A 87 -8.96 -6.31 10.43
N VAL A 88 -8.99 -5.15 9.78
CA VAL A 88 -10.19 -4.30 9.67
C VAL A 88 -10.93 -4.53 8.35
N ALA A 89 -10.21 -4.82 7.27
CA ALA A 89 -10.80 -4.91 5.93
C ALA A 89 -10.92 -6.34 5.38
N ASN A 90 -10.71 -7.35 6.23
CA ASN A 90 -10.73 -8.77 5.85
C ASN A 90 -9.85 -9.08 4.62
N LEU A 91 -8.69 -8.44 4.54
CA LEU A 91 -7.71 -8.70 3.50
C LEU A 91 -6.68 -9.75 3.96
N LYS A 92 -6.02 -10.38 2.99
CA LYS A 92 -4.82 -11.23 3.17
C LYS A 92 -3.77 -10.85 2.14
N LYS A 93 -2.49 -10.98 2.52
CA LYS A 93 -1.37 -10.90 1.58
C LYS A 93 -1.46 -12.00 0.52
N VAL A 94 -1.20 -11.64 -0.73
CA VAL A 94 -1.07 -12.60 -1.84
C VAL A 94 0.36 -13.13 -1.91
N CYS A 95 1.35 -12.28 -1.61
CA CYS A 95 2.76 -12.59 -1.55
C CYS A 95 3.44 -11.81 -0.42
N GLU A 96 4.71 -12.12 -0.15
CA GLU A 96 5.48 -11.37 0.84
C GLU A 96 5.68 -9.91 0.38
N PRO A 97 5.56 -8.92 1.30
CA PRO A 97 5.77 -7.53 0.95
C PRO A 97 7.19 -7.29 0.44
N LEU A 98 7.31 -6.51 -0.63
CA LEU A 98 8.59 -5.98 -1.08
C LEU A 98 8.90 -4.73 -0.25
N GLN A 99 10.03 -4.73 0.45
CA GLN A 99 10.60 -3.53 1.05
C GLN A 99 12.05 -3.37 0.61
N THR A 100 12.38 -2.17 0.14
CA THR A 100 13.74 -1.79 -0.22
C THR A 100 14.18 -0.62 0.66
N MET A 101 15.44 -0.65 1.07
CA MET A 101 16.07 0.44 1.79
C MET A 101 16.80 1.36 0.81
N PRO A 102 16.89 2.68 1.08
CA PRO A 102 17.70 3.57 0.26
C PRO A 102 19.17 3.11 0.23
N ILE A 103 19.76 3.04 -0.96
CA ILE A 103 21.16 2.66 -1.15
C ILE A 103 21.96 3.89 -1.60
N ARG A 104 23.18 4.07 -1.07
CA ARG A 104 24.07 5.16 -1.49
C ARG A 104 24.38 5.02 -2.98
N GLY A 105 24.05 6.04 -3.77
CA GLY A 105 24.22 6.01 -5.24
C GLY A 105 23.21 5.12 -5.98
N GLY A 106 22.27 4.50 -5.26
CA GLY A 106 21.23 3.62 -5.82
C GLY A 106 19.84 4.25 -5.78
N PRO A 107 18.77 3.45 -5.90
CA PRO A 107 17.39 3.91 -5.79
C PRO A 107 17.01 4.32 -4.36
N ASP A 108 15.94 5.10 -4.25
CA ASP A 108 15.31 5.43 -2.98
C ASP A 108 14.51 4.23 -2.45
N GLY A 109 14.32 4.20 -1.12
CA GLY A 109 13.56 3.13 -0.47
C GLY A 109 12.09 3.12 -0.89
N PHE A 110 11.54 1.92 -1.03
CA PHE A 110 10.20 1.67 -1.54
C PHE A 110 9.55 0.47 -0.82
N PHE A 111 8.24 0.51 -0.68
CA PHE A 111 7.43 -0.56 -0.13
C PHE A 111 6.27 -0.89 -1.07
N ALA A 112 6.00 -2.18 -1.27
CA ALA A 112 4.82 -2.67 -1.96
C ALA A 112 4.29 -3.97 -1.36
N VAL A 113 2.98 -4.14 -1.36
CA VAL A 113 2.33 -5.42 -1.05
C VAL A 113 1.10 -5.61 -1.91
N LEU A 114 0.88 -6.86 -2.33
CA LEU A 114 -0.34 -7.27 -3.01
C LEU A 114 -1.27 -7.95 -2.02
N LEU A 115 -2.52 -7.50 -1.97
CA LEU A 115 -3.55 -7.94 -1.02
C LEU A 115 -4.81 -8.37 -1.78
N CYS A 116 -5.61 -9.25 -1.20
CA CYS A 116 -6.94 -9.63 -1.70
C CYS A 116 -7.89 -9.92 -0.53
N PHE A 117 -9.20 -9.97 -0.78
CA PHE A 117 -10.15 -10.39 0.26
C PHE A 117 -9.90 -11.83 0.69
N ARG A 118 -10.05 -12.16 1.99
CA ARG A 118 -9.77 -13.51 2.49
C ARG A 118 -10.55 -14.60 1.76
N ASP A 119 -11.80 -14.31 1.45
CA ASP A 119 -12.72 -15.24 0.79
C ASP A 119 -12.63 -15.18 -0.75
N SER A 120 -11.76 -14.31 -1.29
CA SER A 120 -11.51 -14.24 -2.72
C SER A 120 -10.56 -15.35 -3.18
N ASN A 121 -10.79 -15.82 -4.41
CA ASN A 121 -9.90 -16.69 -5.17
C ASN A 121 -9.33 -15.88 -6.35
N PRO A 122 -8.36 -14.98 -6.11
CA PRO A 122 -7.80 -14.13 -7.16
C PRO A 122 -6.94 -14.91 -8.16
N ILE A 123 -6.53 -16.14 -7.81
CA ILE A 123 -5.64 -16.97 -8.60
C ILE A 123 -6.37 -18.29 -8.87
N SER A 124 -7.02 -18.40 -10.03
CA SER A 124 -7.53 -19.69 -10.52
C SER A 124 -6.41 -20.59 -11.05
N ASP A 125 -5.19 -20.06 -11.23
CA ASP A 125 -4.06 -20.78 -11.81
C ASP A 125 -2.74 -20.45 -11.08
N ARG A 126 -2.39 -21.27 -10.08
CA ARG A 126 -1.20 -21.09 -9.23
C ARG A 126 0.11 -21.49 -9.92
N SER A 127 0.03 -22.11 -11.10
CA SER A 127 1.18 -22.62 -11.87
C SER A 127 2.21 -21.54 -12.25
N ILE A 128 1.82 -20.28 -12.19
CA ILE A 128 2.65 -19.12 -12.59
C ILE A 128 3.66 -18.72 -11.47
N PHE A 129 3.35 -19.01 -10.20
CA PHE A 129 4.17 -18.57 -9.06
C PHE A 129 5.09 -19.65 -8.47
N GLU A 130 4.91 -20.92 -8.85
CA GLU A 130 5.69 -22.05 -8.32
C GLU A 130 7.01 -22.29 -9.07
N ASN A 131 7.36 -21.46 -10.06
CA ASN A 131 8.55 -21.61 -10.91
C ASN A 131 9.59 -20.47 -10.78
N GLN A 132 9.65 -19.76 -9.63
CA GLN A 132 10.70 -18.75 -9.38
C GLN A 132 11.50 -19.04 -8.13
#